data_AF-A0A1Q4D8X2-F1
#
_entry.id   AF-A0A1Q4D8X2-F1
#
_cell.length_a   1.000
_cell.length_b   1.000
_cell.length_c   1.000
_cell.angle_alpha   90.00
_cell.angle_beta   90.00
_cell.angle_gamma   90.00
#
_symmetry.space_group_name_H-M   'P 1'
#
loop_
_entity.id
_entity.type
_entity.pdbx_description
1 polymer ?
#
loop_
_entity_poly.entity_id
_entity_poly.type
_entity_poly.pdbx_seq_one_letter_code
_entity_poly.pdbx_strand_id
1 'polypeptide(L)'
;MDQLANVVDPFVFRFSIFVLAIFVGYYVVWSVTPALHTPLMSVTNAISSVIVVGALLAVGVPLATNDQGPMWARGLGFVALIFASINIFGGFLVTQRMLAMYQKKKK
;
A
#
# COMPACT_ATOMS: atom_id res chain seq x y z
N MET A 1 -18.25 5.94 -14.78
CA MET A 1 -17.50 4.66 -14.67
C MET A 1 -18.41 3.54 -14.17
N ASP A 2 -19.38 3.83 -13.31
CA ASP A 2 -20.33 2.83 -12.77
C ASP A 2 -21.28 2.19 -13.79
N GLN A 3 -21.56 2.84 -14.93
CA GLN A 3 -22.41 2.27 -15.98
C GLN A 3 -21.71 1.21 -16.85
N LEU A 4 -20.37 1.21 -16.97
CA LEU A 4 -19.62 0.16 -17.68
C LEU A 4 -19.43 -1.09 -16.83
N ALA A 5 -19.47 -0.94 -15.51
CA ALA A 5 -19.29 -2.03 -14.54
C ALA A 5 -20.48 -3.00 -14.46
N ASN A 6 -21.65 -2.62 -14.99
CA ASN A 6 -22.82 -3.50 -15.06
C ASN A 6 -22.87 -4.34 -16.35
N VAL A 7 -22.02 -4.04 -17.34
CA VAL A 7 -21.95 -4.77 -18.63
C VAL A 7 -20.83 -5.82 -18.62
N VAL A 8 -19.81 -5.62 -17.79
CA VAL A 8 -18.65 -6.51 -17.65
C VAL A 8 -18.68 -7.17 -16.28
N ASP A 9 -18.42 -8.47 -16.22
CA ASP A 9 -18.35 -9.21 -14.96
C ASP A 9 -17.37 -8.52 -13.97
N PRO A 10 -17.78 -8.26 -12.71
CA PRO A 10 -16.94 -7.58 -11.71
C PRO A 10 -15.57 -8.24 -11.51
N PHE A 11 -15.48 -9.56 -11.69
CA PHE A 11 -14.22 -10.28 -11.64
C PHE A 11 -13.32 -9.90 -12.82
N VAL A 12 -13.85 -9.95 -14.05
CA VAL A 12 -13.12 -9.59 -15.28
C VAL A 12 -12.65 -8.15 -15.22
N PHE A 13 -13.48 -7.24 -14.70
CA PHE A 13 -13.13 -5.84 -14.49
C PHE A 13 -11.94 -5.67 -13.53
N ARG A 14 -12.00 -6.26 -12.32
CA ARG A 14 -10.92 -6.19 -11.32
C ARG A 14 -9.65 -6.88 -11.79
N PHE A 15 -9.78 -8.00 -12.50
CA PHE A 15 -8.67 -8.72 -13.09
C PHE A 15 -7.98 -7.91 -14.18
N SER A 16 -8.74 -7.20 -15.01
CA SER A 16 -8.19 -6.30 -16.03
C SER A 16 -7.38 -5.17 -15.38
N ILE A 17 -7.89 -4.56 -14.30
CA ILE A 17 -7.16 -3.55 -13.53
C ILE A 17 -5.87 -4.13 -12.96
N PHE A 18 -5.91 -5.34 -12.40
CA PHE A 18 -4.73 -6.02 -11.87
C PHE A 18 -3.65 -6.23 -12.94
N VAL A 19 -4.03 -6.74 -14.12
CA VAL A 19 -3.09 -6.96 -15.24
C VAL A 19 -2.50 -5.63 -15.72
N LEU A 20 -3.32 -4.61 -15.91
CA LEU A 20 -2.84 -3.28 -16.31
C LEU A 20 -1.90 -2.66 -15.27
N ALA A 21 -2.19 -2.84 -13.97
CA ALA A 21 -1.32 -2.36 -12.90
C ALA A 21 0.06 -3.04 -12.90
N ILE A 22 0.16 -4.32 -13.27
CA ILE A 22 1.44 -5.01 -13.44
C ILE A 22 2.26 -4.36 -14.54
N PHE A 23 1.66 -4.10 -15.71
CA PHE A 23 2.35 -3.43 -16.81
C PHE A 23 2.86 -2.06 -16.37
N VAL A 24 2.01 -1.25 -15.73
CA VAL A 24 2.42 0.07 -15.22
C VAL A 24 3.57 -0.07 -14.23
N GLY A 25 3.48 -0.99 -13.25
CA GLY A 25 4.54 -1.22 -12.27
C GLY A 25 5.87 -1.60 -12.91
N TYR A 26 5.85 -2.45 -13.93
CA TYR A 26 7.02 -2.85 -14.68
C TYR A 26 7.74 -1.66 -15.36
N TYR A 27 7.00 -0.84 -16.11
CA TYR A 27 7.57 0.34 -16.77
C TYR A 27 8.06 1.41 -15.78
N VAL A 28 7.38 1.56 -14.63
CA VAL A 28 7.80 2.47 -13.56
C VAL A 28 9.12 2.03 -12.93
N VAL A 29 9.29 0.74 -12.64
CA VAL A 29 10.52 0.23 -12.02
C VAL A 29 11.68 0.17 -13.01
N TRP A 30 11.43 -0.10 -14.30
CA TRP A 30 12.50 -0.19 -15.30
C TRP A 30 13.09 1.19 -15.66
N SER A 31 12.34 2.28 -15.47
CA SER A 31 12.80 3.63 -15.80
C SER A 31 13.61 4.33 -14.70
N VAL A 32 14.05 3.61 -13.67
CA VAL A 32 14.84 4.16 -12.56
C VAL A 32 16.34 4.18 -12.88
N THR A 33 17.06 5.17 -12.36
CA THR A 33 18.52 5.22 -12.51
C THR A 33 19.20 4.18 -11.61
N PRO A 34 20.31 3.54 -12.03
CA PRO A 34 20.94 2.45 -11.27
C PRO A 34 21.33 2.81 -9.83
N ALA A 35 21.71 4.08 -9.60
CA ALA A 35 22.07 4.57 -8.28
C ALA A 35 20.89 4.60 -7.29
N LEU A 36 19.65 4.54 -7.78
CA LEU A 36 18.44 4.64 -6.96
C LEU A 36 17.79 3.28 -6.65
N HIS A 37 18.33 2.14 -7.10
CA HIS A 37 17.71 0.83 -6.82
C HIS A 37 17.59 0.52 -5.32
N THR A 38 18.59 0.92 -4.51
CA THR A 38 18.54 0.71 -3.06
C THR A 38 17.50 1.61 -2.38
N PRO A 39 17.44 2.93 -2.66
CA PRO A 39 16.31 3.77 -2.26
C PRO A 39 14.95 3.27 -2.75
N LEU A 40 14.86 2.78 -3.99
CA LEU A 40 13.63 2.26 -4.57
C LEU A 40 13.12 1.03 -3.81
N MET A 41 14.02 0.13 -3.41
CA MET A 41 13.68 -1.03 -2.58
C MET A 41 13.08 -0.60 -1.23
N SER A 42 13.59 0.49 -0.64
CA SER A 42 13.03 1.05 0.60
C SER A 42 11.65 1.68 0.37
N VAL A 43 11.45 2.40 -0.75
CA VAL A 43 10.15 2.99 -1.12
C VAL A 43 9.10 1.90 -1.33
N THR A 44 9.42 0.84 -2.07
CA THR A 44 8.46 -0.23 -2.35
C THR A 44 8.06 -1.00 -1.09
N ASN A 45 8.98 -1.12 -0.12
CA ASN A 45 8.64 -1.62 1.22
C ASN A 45 7.62 -0.70 1.91
N ALA A 46 7.83 0.62 1.92
CA ALA A 46 6.88 1.57 2.49
C ALA A 46 5.50 1.52 1.78
N ILE A 47 5.48 1.46 0.45
CA ILE A 47 4.25 1.40 -0.37
C ILE A 47 3.47 0.10 -0.12
N SER A 48 4.15 -1.01 0.15
CA SER A 48 3.49 -2.29 0.47
C SER A 48 2.54 -2.19 1.68
N SER A 49 2.68 -1.15 2.50
CA SER A 49 1.81 -0.84 3.62
C SER A 49 0.37 -0.44 3.25
N VAL A 50 -0.04 -0.54 1.98
CA VAL A 50 -1.45 -0.42 1.55
C VAL A 50 -2.39 -1.35 2.34
N ILE A 51 -1.84 -2.42 2.94
CA ILE A 51 -2.52 -3.31 3.89
C ILE A 51 -3.19 -2.57 5.07
N VAL A 52 -2.76 -1.34 5.39
CA VAL A 52 -3.39 -0.49 6.41
C VAL A 52 -4.89 -0.28 6.15
N VAL A 53 -5.30 -0.21 4.88
CA VAL A 53 -6.71 -0.07 4.49
C VAL A 53 -7.51 -1.30 4.95
N GLY A 54 -6.95 -2.50 4.77
CA GLY A 54 -7.57 -3.74 5.22
C GLY A 54 -7.66 -3.82 6.75
N ALA A 55 -6.60 -3.40 7.45
CA ALA A 55 -6.59 -3.35 8.91
C ALA A 55 -7.64 -2.37 9.47
N LEU A 56 -7.78 -1.19 8.86
CA LEU A 56 -8.80 -0.21 9.21
C LEU A 56 -10.22 -0.74 8.96
N LEU A 57 -10.44 -1.48 7.88
CA LEU A 57 -11.75 -2.10 7.63
C LEU A 57 -12.04 -3.19 8.68
N ALA A 58 -11.06 -4.00 9.07
CA ALA A 58 -11.22 -5.06 10.06
C ALA A 58 -11.53 -4.54 11.47
N VAL A 59 -10.97 -3.40 11.87
CA VAL A 59 -11.20 -2.80 13.20
C VAL A 59 -12.36 -1.79 13.18
N GLY A 60 -12.44 -0.96 12.14
CA GLY A 60 -13.34 0.19 12.08
C GLY A 60 -14.77 -0.13 11.66
N VAL A 61 -14.97 -1.07 10.73
CA VAL A 61 -16.33 -1.42 10.26
C VAL A 61 -17.18 -2.01 11.39
N PRO A 62 -16.71 -2.99 12.17
CA PRO A 62 -17.52 -3.57 13.26
C PRO A 62 -17.87 -2.56 14.37
N LEU A 63 -17.05 -1.53 14.58
CA LEU A 63 -17.30 -0.46 15.55
C LEU A 63 -18.37 0.52 15.04
N ALA A 64 -18.37 0.83 13.75
CA ALA A 64 -19.32 1.75 13.13
C ALA A 64 -20.71 1.13 12.93
N THR A 65 -20.79 -0.18 12.71
CA THR A 65 -22.05 -0.88 12.43
C THR A 65 -22.72 -1.51 13.65
N ASN A 66 -22.16 -1.33 14.87
CA ASN A 66 -22.58 -2.03 16.10
C ASN A 66 -22.63 -3.57 15.96
N ASP A 67 -21.87 -4.11 15.01
CA ASP A 67 -21.96 -5.51 14.62
C ASP A 67 -21.00 -6.35 15.45
N GLN A 68 -21.52 -7.34 16.19
CA GLN A 68 -20.74 -8.19 17.11
C GLN A 68 -19.98 -9.29 16.36
N GLY A 69 -19.26 -8.91 15.30
CA GLY A 69 -18.32 -9.78 14.64
C GLY A 69 -17.32 -10.37 15.63
N PRO A 70 -16.67 -11.50 15.29
CA PRO A 70 -15.85 -12.23 16.24
C PRO A 70 -14.77 -11.34 16.87
N MET A 71 -14.70 -11.32 18.20
CA MET A 71 -13.79 -10.45 18.95
C MET A 71 -12.31 -10.66 18.55
N TRP A 72 -11.95 -11.88 18.14
CA TRP A 72 -10.63 -12.21 17.63
C TRP A 72 -10.28 -11.46 16.34
N ALA A 73 -11.25 -11.23 15.44
CA ALA A 73 -11.01 -10.53 14.18
C ALA A 73 -10.64 -9.07 14.43
N ARG A 74 -11.28 -8.42 15.42
CA ARG A 74 -10.95 -7.06 15.86
C ARG A 74 -9.56 -7.00 16.51
N GLY A 75 -9.23 -7.99 17.34
CA GLY A 75 -7.90 -8.10 17.96
C GLY A 75 -6.79 -8.24 16.91
N LEU A 76 -6.97 -9.12 15.93
CA LEU A 76 -6.01 -9.31 14.84
C LEU A 76 -5.93 -8.07 13.94
N GLY A 77 -7.05 -7.42 13.64
CA GLY A 77 -7.07 -6.16 12.89
C GLY A 77 -6.30 -5.05 13.58
N PHE A 78 -6.39 -4.96 14.91
CA PHE A 78 -5.64 -3.97 15.69
C PHE A 78 -4.13 -4.23 15.66
N VAL A 79 -3.72 -5.50 15.81
CA VAL A 79 -2.30 -5.89 15.66
C VAL A 79 -1.80 -5.62 14.24
N ALA A 80 -2.61 -5.93 13.22
CA ALA A 80 -2.28 -5.62 11.83
C ALA A 80 -2.11 -4.11 11.60
N LEU A 81 -2.95 -3.28 12.24
CA LEU A 81 -2.85 -1.83 12.15
C LEU A 81 -1.54 -1.30 12.76
N ILE A 82 -1.10 -1.86 13.88
CA ILE A 82 0.20 -1.52 14.49
C ILE A 82 1.34 -1.87 13.55
N PHE A 83 1.38 -3.10 13.01
CA PHE A 83 2.43 -3.52 12.09
C PHE A 83 2.44 -2.73 10.78
N ALA A 84 1.26 -2.44 10.22
CA ALA A 84 1.14 -1.58 9.06
C ALA A 84 1.68 -0.18 9.37
N SER A 85 1.35 0.39 10.53
CA SER A 85 1.86 1.70 10.94
C SER A 85 3.39 1.72 11.06
N ILE A 86 3.98 0.70 11.70
CA ILE A 86 5.45 0.58 11.81
C ILE A 86 6.09 0.52 10.43
N ASN A 87 5.52 -0.23 9.49
CA ASN A 87 6.04 -0.33 8.12
C ASN A 87 5.92 1.01 7.37
N ILE A 88 4.81 1.74 7.48
CA ILE A 88 4.64 3.08 6.90
C ILE A 88 5.72 4.02 7.43
N PHE A 89 5.77 4.23 8.76
CA PHE A 89 6.66 5.21 9.34
C PHE A 89 8.13 4.83 9.18
N GLY A 90 8.48 3.56 9.42
CA GLY A 90 9.83 3.06 9.25
C GLY A 90 10.30 3.11 7.80
N GLY A 91 9.46 2.65 6.87
CA GLY A 91 9.76 2.64 5.44
C GLY A 91 9.97 4.04 4.87
N PHE A 92 9.10 4.99 5.18
CA PHE A 92 9.25 6.38 4.69
C PHE A 92 10.41 7.13 5.35
N LEU A 93 10.67 6.92 6.65
CA LEU A 93 11.79 7.56 7.35
C LEU A 93 13.15 7.10 6.80
N VAL A 94 13.31 5.79 6.60
CA VAL A 94 14.54 5.22 6.03
C VAL A 94 14.74 5.71 4.60
N THR A 95 13.67 5.67 3.80
CA THR A 95 13.68 6.19 2.42
C THR A 95 14.12 7.66 2.37
N GLN A 96 13.57 8.51 3.24
CA GLN A 96 13.92 9.92 3.28
C GLN A 96 15.41 10.12 3.61
N ARG A 97 15.94 9.34 4.56
CA ARG A 97 17.37 9.35 4.88
C ARG A 97 18.23 8.91 3.70
N MET A 98 17.80 7.90 2.96
CA MET A 98 18.51 7.43 1.77
C MET A 98 18.52 8.49 0.66
N LEU A 99 17.37 9.11 0.38
CA LEU A 99 17.26 10.15 -0.65
C LEU A 99 17.97 11.46 -0.25
N ALA A 100 18.03 11.78 1.04
CA ALA A 100 18.74 12.95 1.54
C ALA A 100 20.25 12.90 1.24
N MET A 101 20.84 11.70 1.10
CA MET A 101 22.26 11.55 0.72
C MET A 101 22.54 11.98 -0.73
N TYR A 102 21.51 12.03 -1.59
CA TYR A 102 21.63 12.47 -2.99
C TYR A 102 21.30 13.95 -3.19
N GLN A 103 20.82 14.63 -2.14
CA GLN A 103 20.55 16.07 -2.20
C GLN A 103 21.85 16.84 -2.01
N LYS A 104 22.16 17.76 -2.93
CA LYS A 104 23.27 18.71 -2.74
C LYS A 104 22.99 19.52 -1.47
N LYS A 105 23.95 19.57 -0.54
CA LYS A 105 23.88 20.47 0.63
C LYS A 105 23.53 21.88 0.14
N LYS A 106 22.39 22.42 0.59
CA LYS A 106 22.16 23.87 0.48
C LYS A 106 23.29 24.56 1.25
N LYS A 107 24.04 25.43 0.56
CA LYS A 107 25.02 26.32 1.18
C LYS A 107 24.31 27.26 2.14
#